data_AF-A0A921KZS2-F1
#
_entry.id   AF-A0A921KZS2-F1
#
_cell.length_a   1.000
_cell.length_b   1.000
_cell.length_c   1.000
_cell.angle_alpha   90.00
_cell.angle_beta   90.00
_cell.angle_gamma   90.00
#
_symmetry.space_group_name_H-M   'P 1'
#
loop_
_entity.id
_entity.type
_entity.pdbx_description
1 polymer ?
#
loop_
_entity_poly.entity_id
_entity_poly.type
_entity_poly.pdbx_seq_one_letter_code
_entity_poly.pdbx_strand_id
1 'polypeptide(L)' 'MKKQVEKLVVLLGVAGAFVLMSFNEPRWFDKAVNVKEYCLGEGSDFVILRETQYSYYGYCRCDPGWFGDRCEFRESDL' A
#
# COMPACT_ATOMS: atom_id res chain seq x y z
N MET A 1 26.49 20.41 -33.28
CA MET A 1 25.04 20.11 -33.26
C MET A 1 24.72 18.69 -32.77
N LYS A 2 25.40 17.63 -33.24
CA LYS A 2 25.18 16.22 -32.80
C LYS A 2 25.14 16.01 -31.27
N LYS A 3 26.15 16.51 -30.54
CA LYS A 3 26.26 16.36 -29.07
C LYS A 3 25.11 16.96 -28.26
N GLN A 4 24.45 18.00 -28.78
CA GLN A 4 23.35 18.64 -28.06
C GLN A 4 22.03 17.89 -28.26
N VAL A 5 21.84 17.31 -29.46
CA VAL A 5 20.68 16.44 -29.77
C VAL A 5 20.75 15.15 -28.95
N GLU A 6 21.94 14.55 -28.81
CA GLU A 6 22.13 13.35 -27.97
C GLU A 6 21.76 13.60 -26.51
N LYS A 7 22.17 14.74 -25.93
CA LYS A 7 21.81 15.11 -24.56
C LYS A 7 20.29 15.32 -24.40
N LEU A 8 19.65 15.94 -25.38
CA LEU A 8 18.20 16.18 -25.36
C LEU A 8 17.40 14.88 -25.43
N VAL A 9 17.83 13.94 -26.28
CA VAL A 9 17.20 12.61 -26.41
C VAL A 9 17.35 11.81 -25.12
N VAL A 10 18.53 11.84 -24.49
CA VAL A 10 18.75 11.18 -23.20
C VAL A 10 17.86 11.79 -22.09
N LEU A 11 17.75 13.11 -22.02
CA LEU A 11 16.90 13.79 -21.03
C LEU A 11 15.41 13.45 -21.22
N LEU A 12 14.92 13.44 -22.46
CA LEU A 12 13.55 13.05 -22.77
C LEU A 12 13.28 11.58 -22.47
N GLY A 13 14.25 10.69 -22.74
CA GLY A 13 14.15 9.28 -22.40
C GLY A 13 14.05 9.04 -20.89
N VAL A 14 14.86 9.74 -20.09
CA VAL A 14 14.84 9.64 -18.63
C VAL A 14 13.53 10.19 -18.05
N ALA A 15 13.06 11.35 -18.55
CA ALA A 15 11.78 11.91 -18.12
C ALA A 15 10.60 10.99 -18.47
N GLY A 16 10.60 10.40 -19.68
CA GLY A 16 9.59 9.43 -20.10
C GLY A 16 9.56 8.17 -19.24
N ALA A 17 10.73 7.64 -18.88
CA ALA A 17 10.84 6.49 -17.99
C ALA A 17 10.31 6.79 -16.57
N PHE A 18 10.58 7.97 -16.03
CA PHE A 18 10.12 8.36 -14.70
C PHE A 18 8.59 8.47 -14.62
N VAL A 19 7.96 9.09 -15.62
CA VAL A 19 6.49 9.18 -15.71
C VAL A 19 5.85 7.80 -15.82
N LEU A 20 6.42 6.90 -16.63
CA LEU A 20 5.89 5.54 -16.77
C LEU A 20 6.00 4.73 -15.47
N MET A 21 7.07 4.94 -14.69
CA MET A 21 7.22 4.29 -13.38
C MET A 21 6.22 4.81 -12.34
N SER A 22 5.83 6.09 -12.40
CA SER A 22 4.79 6.66 -11.51
C SER A 22 3.39 6.07 -11.74
N PHE A 23 3.09 5.55 -12.93
CA PHE A 23 1.81 4.88 -13.22
C PHE A 23 1.83 3.36 -12.96
N ASN A 24 2.99 2.79 -12.65
CA ASN A 24 3.15 1.37 -12.31
C ASN A 24 3.12 1.11 -10.80
N GLU A 25 2.73 2.10 -10.00
CA GLU A 25 2.53 1.85 -8.58
C GLU A 25 1.39 0.84 -8.41
N PRO A 26 1.60 -0.26 -7.66
CA PRO A 26 0.54 -1.20 -7.36
C PRO A 26 -0.56 -0.41 -6.67
N ARG A 27 -1.71 -0.34 -7.33
CA ARG A 27 -2.90 0.24 -6.72
C ARG A 27 -3.07 -0.42 -5.36
N TRP A 28 -3.12 0.39 -4.31
CA TRP A 28 -3.28 0.09 -2.87
C TRP A 28 -4.58 -0.67 -2.53
N PHE A 29 -5.16 -1.37 -3.49
CA PHE A 29 -6.22 -2.31 -3.25
C PHE A 29 -5.59 -3.56 -2.67
N ASP A 30 -5.69 -3.70 -1.36
CA ASP A 30 -5.60 -5.01 -0.74
C ASP A 30 -6.53 -5.99 -1.46
N LYS A 31 -6.14 -7.27 -1.47
CA LYS A 31 -6.98 -8.32 -2.02
C LYS A 31 -8.37 -8.24 -1.35
N ALA A 32 -9.43 -8.50 -2.11
CA ALA A 32 -10.76 -8.61 -1.55
C ALA A 32 -10.79 -9.75 -0.51
N VAL A 33 -10.75 -9.39 0.77
CA VAL A 33 -10.77 -10.31 1.92
C VAL A 33 -12.00 -10.01 2.77
N ASN A 34 -12.40 -10.99 3.58
CA ASN A 34 -13.43 -10.74 4.58
C ASN A 34 -12.91 -9.76 5.63
N VAL A 35 -13.78 -8.86 6.12
CA VAL A 35 -13.42 -7.89 7.18
C VAL A 35 -12.85 -8.58 8.42
N LYS A 36 -13.39 -9.75 8.78
CA LYS A 36 -12.92 -10.54 9.93
C LYS A 36 -11.53 -11.13 9.75
N GLU A 37 -11.05 -11.24 8.52
CA GLU A 37 -9.75 -11.81 8.16
C GLU A 37 -8.70 -10.73 7.84
N TYR A 38 -9.10 -9.45 7.81
CA TYR A 38 -8.19 -8.36 7.46
C TYR A 38 -7.17 -8.10 8.57
N CYS A 39 -7.59 -8.16 9.83
CA CYS A 39 -6.70 -8.07 10.98
C CYS A 39 -6.18 -9.48 11.34
N LEU A 40 -4.86 -9.59 11.49
CA LEU A 40 -4.16 -10.87 11.62
C LEU A 40 -3.85 -11.25 13.08
N GLY A 41 -3.83 -10.27 13.98
CA GLY A 41 -3.55 -10.49 15.40
C GLY A 41 -4.69 -11.23 16.11
N GLU A 42 -4.35 -12.17 16.98
CA GLU A 42 -5.35 -12.81 17.85
C GLU A 42 -6.05 -11.75 18.72
N GLY A 43 -7.38 -11.80 18.77
CA GLY A 43 -8.19 -10.84 19.52
C GLY A 43 -8.31 -9.45 18.86
N SER A 44 -7.72 -9.25 17.67
CA SER A 44 -7.84 -7.98 16.96
C SER A 44 -9.23 -7.79 16.33
N ASP A 45 -9.70 -6.54 16.34
CA ASP A 45 -11.00 -6.14 15.79
C ASP A 45 -10.83 -5.09 14.69
N PHE A 46 -11.54 -5.27 13.57
CA PHE A 46 -11.59 -4.26 12.52
C PHE A 46 -12.65 -3.19 12.84
N VAL A 47 -12.21 -1.95 13.02
CA VAL A 47 -13.08 -0.81 13.29
C VAL A 47 -13.50 -0.17 11.98
N ILE A 48 -14.78 -0.34 11.61
CA ILE A 48 -15.35 0.25 10.41
C ILE A 48 -15.61 1.75 10.64
N LEU A 49 -14.99 2.59 9.81
CA LEU A 49 -15.23 4.03 9.77
C LEU A 49 -16.28 4.40 8.73
N ARG A 50 -16.27 3.70 7.60
CA ARG A 50 -17.21 3.92 6.51
C ARG A 50 -17.49 2.62 5.76
N GLU A 51 -18.74 2.41 5.44
CA GLU A 51 -19.18 1.32 4.58
C GLU A 51 -19.62 1.88 3.21
N THR A 52 -19.30 1.13 2.16
CA THR A 52 -19.79 1.37 0.80
C THR A 52 -20.45 0.10 0.29
N GLN A 53 -21.13 0.20 -0.86
CA GLN A 53 -21.77 -0.96 -1.52
C GLN A 53 -20.81 -2.13 -1.84
N TYR A 54 -19.49 -1.91 -1.86
CA TYR A 54 -18.51 -2.95 -2.24
C TYR A 54 -17.35 -3.13 -1.26
N SER A 55 -17.17 -2.23 -0.29
CA SER A 55 -16.01 -2.25 0.58
C SER A 55 -16.24 -1.55 1.91
N TYR A 56 -15.44 -1.94 2.89
CA TYR A 56 -15.34 -1.30 4.19
C TYR A 56 -14.03 -0.51 4.26
N TYR A 57 -14.12 0.70 4.80
CA TYR A 57 -12.97 1.52 5.12
C TYR A 57 -12.87 1.62 6.64
N GLY A 58 -11.69 1.32 7.17
CA GLY A 58 -11.48 1.17 8.61
C GLY A 58 -10.02 0.88 8.92
N TYR A 59 -9.78 0.50 10.18
CA TYR A 59 -8.45 0.17 10.68
C TYR A 59 -8.53 -0.97 11.70
N CYS A 60 -7.42 -1.67 11.91
CA CYS A 60 -7.34 -2.71 12.94
C CYS A 60 -7.06 -2.12 14.31
N ARG A 61 -7.87 -2.51 15.30
CA ARG A 61 -7.57 -2.30 16.72
C ARG A 61 -6.85 -3.55 17.22
N CYS A 62 -5.57 -3.38 17.53
CA CYS A 62 -4.74 -4.47 18.03
C CYS A 62 -4.90 -4.65 19.53
N ASP A 63 -4.86 -5.90 19.96
CA ASP A 63 -4.73 -6.26 21.37
C ASP A 63 -3.31 -5.93 21.89
N PRO A 64 -3.14 -5.78 23.21
CA PRO A 64 -1.83 -5.50 23.82
C PRO A 64 -0.77 -6.51 23.38
N GLY A 65 0.40 -6.01 22.98
CA GLY A 65 1.52 -6.83 22.49
C GLY A 65 1.47 -7.11 20.99
N TRP A 66 0.44 -6.69 20.26
CA TRP A 66 0.39 -6.72 18.79
C TRP A 66 0.47 -5.31 18.19
N PHE A 67 1.11 -5.17 17.04
CA PHE A 67 1.29 -3.92 16.31
C PHE A 67 1.39 -4.12 14.79
N GLY A 68 1.38 -3.02 14.03
CA GLY A 68 1.29 -3.01 12.56
C GLY A 68 -0.10 -2.61 12.06
N ASP A 69 -0.23 -2.34 10.76
CA ASP A 69 -1.48 -1.87 10.15
C ASP A 69 -2.58 -2.94 10.21
N ARG A 70 -2.19 -4.21 10.26
CA ARG A 70 -3.08 -5.38 10.36
C ARG A 70 -2.84 -6.19 11.63
N CYS A 71 -2.17 -5.62 12.63
CA CYS A 71 -1.76 -6.34 13.84
C CYS A 71 -0.93 -7.61 13.53
N GLU A 72 -0.06 -7.54 12.51
CA GLU A 72 0.72 -8.68 12.02
C GLU A 72 2.01 -8.94 12.80
N PHE A 73 2.42 -8.00 13.64
CA PHE A 73 3.65 -8.10 14.42
C PHE A 73 3.34 -8.26 15.89
N ARG A 74 4.08 -9.14 16.57
CA ARG A 74 3.96 -9.37 18.01
C ARG A 74 5.24 -8.93 18.71
N GLU A 75 5.11 -8.21 19.82
CA GLU A 75 6.24 -7.69 20.58
C GLU A 75 7.14 -8.80 21.15
N SER A 76 6.58 -9.98 21.43
CA SER A 76 7.35 -11.15 21.88
C SER A 76 8.30 -11.72 20.84
N ASP A 77 8.14 -11.35 19.57
CA ASP A 77 8.90 -11.90 18.46
C ASP A 77 10.11 -11.01 18.09
N LEU A 78 10.30 -9.91 18.85
CA LEU A 78 11.44 -8.99 18.77
C LEU A 78 12.57 -9.41 19.73
#